data_AF-A0A8C1U2R9-F1
#
_entry.id   AF-A0A8C1U2R9-F1
#
_cell.length_a   1.000
_cell.length_b   1.000
_cell.length_c   1.000
_cell.angle_alpha   90.00
_cell.angle_beta   90.00
_cell.angle_gamma   90.00
#
_symmetry.space_group_name_H-M   'P 1'
#
loop_
_entity.id
_entity.type
_entity.pdbx_description
1 polymer ?
#
loop_
_entity_poly.entity_id
_entity_poly.type
_entity_poly.pdbx_seq_one_letter_code
_entity_poly.pdbx_strand_id
1 'polypeptide(L)' 'MTIPYAWPQHPMMNRVEMISPSLPMTFIYGSRSNIDGQSGKAIQEMRPNSHTEIIGAGHYVFADQ' A
#
# COMPACT_ATOMS: atom_id res chain seq x y z
N MET A 1 3.26 16.46 -10.62
CA MET A 1 2.18 16.75 -9.65
C MET A 1 0.88 16.24 -10.26
N THR A 2 0.38 15.09 -9.82
CA THR A 2 -0.85 14.48 -10.36
C THR A 2 -2.07 15.26 -9.89
N ILE A 3 -3.04 15.45 -10.80
CA ILE A 3 -4.30 16.14 -10.54
C ILE A 3 -5.11 15.31 -9.50
N PRO A 4 -5.70 15.91 -8.45
CA PRO A 4 -6.28 15.18 -7.32
C PRO A 4 -7.46 14.24 -7.63
N TYR A 5 -7.97 14.22 -8.86
CA TYR A 5 -9.13 13.40 -9.25
C TYR A 5 -8.88 11.89 -9.26
N ALA A 6 -7.62 11.44 -9.34
CA ALA A 6 -7.28 10.01 -9.41
C ALA A 6 -6.91 9.39 -8.05
N TRP A 7 -7.00 10.16 -6.95
CA TRP A 7 -6.67 9.66 -5.62
C TRP A 7 -7.88 9.02 -4.95
N PRO A 8 -7.67 7.99 -4.11
CA PRO A 8 -8.74 7.45 -3.30
C PRO A 8 -9.35 8.54 -2.40
N GLN A 9 -10.68 8.71 -2.47
CA GLN A 9 -11.39 9.65 -1.58
C GLN A 9 -11.26 9.25 -0.09
N HIS A 10 -11.16 7.95 0.19
CA HIS A 10 -11.01 7.39 1.53
C HIS A 10 -9.83 6.41 1.55
N PRO A 11 -8.58 6.89 1.54
CA PRO A 11 -7.40 6.05 1.41
C PRO A 11 -7.32 5.05 2.58
N MET A 12 -6.93 3.82 2.27
CA MET A 12 -6.75 2.76 3.27
C MET A 12 -5.70 3.14 4.31
N MET A 13 -4.67 3.90 3.93
CA MET A 13 -3.63 4.43 4.81
C MET A 13 -4.22 5.10 6.07
N ASN A 14 -5.26 5.90 5.93
CA ASN A 14 -5.87 6.64 7.04
C ASN A 14 -6.75 5.75 7.94
N ARG A 15 -6.97 4.49 7.58
CA ARG A 15 -7.94 3.59 8.22
C ARG A 15 -7.34 2.27 8.66
N VAL A 16 -6.13 1.95 8.22
CA VAL A 16 -5.52 0.63 8.41
C VAL A 16 -5.24 0.32 9.89
N GLU A 17 -4.98 1.33 10.70
CA GLU A 17 -4.78 1.20 12.16
C GLU A 17 -6.09 0.93 12.92
N MET A 18 -7.24 1.33 12.36
CA MET A 18 -8.56 1.07 12.95
C MET A 18 -9.02 -0.38 12.72
N ILE A 19 -8.39 -1.10 11.80
CA ILE A 19 -8.68 -2.52 11.56
C ILE A 19 -8.03 -3.33 12.68
N SER A 20 -8.77 -4.30 13.23
CA SER A 20 -8.25 -5.16 14.31
C SER A 20 -6.86 -5.71 13.98
N PRO A 21 -5.89 -5.61 14.91
CA PRO A 21 -4.57 -6.25 14.77
C PRO A 21 -4.65 -7.77 14.59
N SER A 22 -5.72 -8.41 15.09
CA SER A 22 -5.94 -9.85 14.98
C SER A 22 -6.39 -10.32 13.60
N LEU A 23 -6.79 -9.40 12.72
CA LEU A 23 -7.20 -9.77 11.37
C LEU A 23 -5.94 -9.95 10.50
N PRO A 24 -5.72 -11.15 9.93
CA PRO A 24 -4.59 -11.36 9.03
C PRO A 24 -4.79 -10.53 7.76
N MET A 25 -3.78 -9.74 7.42
CA MET A 25 -3.75 -8.94 6.20
C MET A 25 -2.37 -9.07 5.54
N THR A 26 -2.39 -9.17 4.22
CA THR A 26 -1.19 -9.19 3.39
C THR A 26 -1.24 -8.04 2.42
N PHE A 27 -0.16 -7.27 2.34
CA PHE A 27 -0.02 -6.16 1.42
C PHE A 27 1.08 -6.47 0.41
N ILE A 28 0.81 -6.24 -0.87
CA ILE A 28 1.79 -6.36 -1.95
C ILE A 28 1.90 -5.01 -2.63
N TYR A 29 3.10 -4.44 -2.65
CA TYR A 29 3.35 -3.11 -3.21
C TYR A 29 4.45 -3.14 -4.27
N GLY A 30 4.21 -2.47 -5.38
CA GLY A 30 5.24 -2.20 -6.39
C GLY A 30 6.09 -0.99 -6.03
N SER A 31 7.39 -1.16 -5.85
CA SER A 31 8.33 -0.10 -5.48
C SER A 31 8.54 0.95 -6.58
N ARG A 32 8.19 0.62 -7.83
CA ARG A 32 8.26 1.51 -9.00
C ARG A 32 6.89 2.06 -9.39
N SER A 33 5.93 2.04 -8.47
CA SER A 33 4.59 2.57 -8.68
C SER A 33 4.64 4.06 -9.07
N ASN A 34 4.01 4.39 -10.20
CA ASN A 34 3.88 5.78 -10.67
C ASN A 34 2.84 6.61 -9.88
N ILE A 35 2.16 5.99 -8.90
CA ILE A 35 1.19 6.64 -8.02
C ILE A 35 1.87 7.05 -6.71
N ASP A 36 2.46 6.09 -6.01
CA ASP A 36 3.21 6.29 -4.77
C ASP A 36 4.12 5.08 -4.51
N GLY A 37 5.37 5.35 -4.15
CA GLY A 37 6.37 4.36 -3.81
C GLY A 37 6.64 4.22 -2.30
N GLN A 38 6.06 5.07 -1.45
CA GLN A 38 6.32 5.06 0.00
C GLN A 38 5.22 4.35 0.82
N SER A 39 3.99 4.22 0.30
CA SER A 39 2.87 3.57 1.00
C SER A 39 3.22 2.19 1.57
N GLY A 40 3.98 1.37 0.84
CA GLY A 40 4.35 0.03 1.32
C GLY A 40 5.18 0.05 2.61
N LYS A 41 6.13 0.99 2.74
CA LYS A 41 6.91 1.17 3.97
C LYS A 41 6.05 1.71 5.10
N ALA A 42 5.22 2.70 4.81
CA ALA A 42 4.35 3.28 5.82
C ALA A 42 3.33 2.25 6.36
N ILE A 43 2.82 1.33 5.54
CA ILE A 43 2.00 0.20 5.98
C ILE A 43 2.77 -0.74 6.91
N GLN A 44 4.03 -1.05 6.61
CA GLN A 44 4.87 -1.88 7.49
C GLN A 44 5.03 -1.25 8.87
N GLU A 45 5.21 0.07 8.93
CA GLU A 45 5.35 0.81 10.18
C GLU A 45 4.04 0.88 10.97
N MET A 46 2.91 1.15 10.31
CA MET A 46 1.59 1.20 10.95
C MET A 46 1.09 -0.18 11.40
N ARG A 47 1.50 -1.26 10.71
CA ARG A 47 1.08 -2.63 11.00
C ARG A 47 2.26 -3.61 11.02
N PRO A 48 3.12 -3.54 12.03
CA PRO A 48 4.33 -4.38 12.12
C PRO A 48 4.01 -5.88 12.23
N ASN A 49 2.80 -6.24 12.66
CA ASN A 49 2.34 -7.62 12.80
C ASN A 49 1.65 -8.17 11.53
N SER A 50 1.53 -7.38 10.47
CA SER A 50 0.94 -7.80 9.19
C SER A 50 2.03 -8.02 8.16
N HIS A 51 1.89 -9.05 7.32
CA HIS A 51 2.88 -9.32 6.27
C HIS A 51 2.74 -8.28 5.15
N THR A 52 3.82 -7.60 4.83
CA THR A 52 3.85 -6.63 3.73
C THR A 52 5.06 -6.89 2.86
N GLU A 53 4.82 -7.24 1.61
CA GLU A 53 5.84 -7.51 0.61
C GLU A 53 5.95 -6.32 -0.35
N ILE A 54 7.15 -5.79 -0.51
CA ILE A 54 7.45 -4.72 -1.46
C ILE A 54 8.32 -5.32 -2.56
N ILE A 55 7.82 -5.34 -3.79
CA ILE A 55 8.49 -5.96 -4.93
C ILE A 55 8.86 -4.93 -6.00
N GLY A 56 9.81 -5.27 -6.86
CA GLY A 56 10.33 -4.43 -7.94
C GLY A 56 9.38 -4.19 -9.12
N ALA A 57 8.10 -3.94 -8.87
CA ALA A 57 7.04 -3.78 -9.87
C ALA A 57 6.46 -2.36 -9.88
N GLY A 58 5.68 -2.04 -10.93
CA GLY A 58 4.86 -0.84 -11.04
C GLY A 58 3.59 -0.91 -10.19
N HIS A 59 2.65 0.01 -10.42
CA HIS A 59 1.43 0.11 -9.62
C HIS A 59 0.53 -1.14 -9.77
N TYR A 60 0.45 -1.68 -10.97
CA TYR A 60 -0.25 -2.92 -11.27
C TYR A 60 0.71 -4.10 -11.13
N VAL A 61 0.96 -4.50 -9.88
CA VAL A 61 1.99 -5.48 -9.52
C VAL A 61 1.89 -6.80 -10.31
N PHE A 62 0.68 -7.26 -10.60
CA PHE A 62 0.45 -8.47 -11.38
C PHE A 62 0.66 -8.32 -12.89
N ALA A 63 0.55 -7.11 -13.44
CA ALA A 63 0.76 -6.86 -14.86
C ALA A 63 2.25 -6.75 -15.23
N ASP A 64 3.10 -6.54 -14.23
CA ASP A 64 4.56 -6.48 -14.35
C ASP A 64 5.23 -7.86 -14.16
N GLN A 65 4.45 -8.95 -14.09
CA GLN A 65 4.94 -10.34 -14.04
C GLN A 65 5.22 -10.91 -15.43
#